data_AF-A0A5E7FC33-F1
#
_entry.id   AF-A0A5E7FC33-F1
#
_cell.length_a   1.000
_cell.length_b   1.000
_cell.length_c   1.000
_cell.angle_alpha   90.00
_cell.angle_beta   90.00
_cell.angle_gamma   90.00
#
_symmetry.space_group_name_H-M   'P 1'
#
loop_
_entity.id
_entity.type
_entity.pdbx_description
1 polymer ?
#
loop_
_entity_poly.entity_id
_entity_poly.type
_entity_poly.pdbx_seq_one_letter_code
_entity_poly.pdbx_strand_id
1 'polypeptide(L)'
;MNESAIQNWSSRALERQINTLYYERLLTSRDRPAVKQEATTNIQKLNAHPRDFRDPVMLEFLGSTNAGSTQETNLEQALIHQLQAFLLELELRAKLGREQAAIEERLLDQVPL
;
A
#
# COMPACT_ATOMS: atom_id res chain seq x y z
N MET A 1 -1.30 -7.11 13.69
CA MET A 1 -0.97 -6.39 12.44
C MET A 1 -0.08 -7.18 11.48
N ASN A 2 0.86 -8.03 11.94
CA ASN A 2 1.73 -8.77 11.00
C ASN A 2 0.98 -9.73 10.06
N GLU A 3 -0.03 -10.46 10.55
CA GLU A 3 -0.75 -11.42 9.69
C GLU A 3 -1.40 -10.74 8.48
N SER A 4 -2.10 -9.63 8.68
CA SER A 4 -2.75 -8.89 7.58
C SER A 4 -1.76 -8.32 6.57
N ALA A 5 -0.58 -7.90 7.03
CA ALA A 5 0.49 -7.41 6.15
C ALA A 5 1.13 -8.56 5.34
N ILE A 6 1.42 -9.69 5.98
CA ILE A 6 1.96 -10.89 5.32
C ILE A 6 1.00 -11.43 4.26
N GLN A 7 -0.30 -11.38 4.53
CA GLN A 7 -1.34 -11.86 3.62
C GLN A 7 -1.79 -10.81 2.58
N ASN A 8 -1.23 -9.59 2.62
CA ASN A 8 -1.55 -8.48 1.73
C ASN A 8 -3.06 -8.20 1.59
N TRP A 9 -3.78 -8.16 2.71
CA TRP A 9 -5.23 -7.95 2.69
C TRP A 9 -5.59 -6.49 2.36
N SER A 10 -6.53 -6.30 1.43
CA SER A 10 -7.22 -5.02 1.27
C SER A 10 -8.02 -4.66 2.52
N SER A 11 -8.42 -3.40 2.66
CA SER A 11 -9.27 -2.95 3.77
C SER A 11 -10.54 -3.79 3.92
N ARG A 12 -11.23 -4.08 2.81
CA ARG A 12 -12.43 -4.94 2.78
C ARG A 12 -12.11 -6.38 3.19
N ALA A 13 -10.99 -6.94 2.74
CA ALA A 13 -10.55 -8.27 3.14
C ALA A 13 -10.23 -8.32 4.64
N LEU A 14 -9.52 -7.31 5.17
CA LEU A 14 -9.21 -7.17 6.58
C LEU A 14 -10.47 -7.06 7.44
N GLU A 15 -11.40 -6.18 7.08
CA GLU A 15 -12.68 -6.02 7.77
C GLU A 15 -13.45 -7.35 7.83
N ARG A 16 -13.52 -8.08 6.72
CA ARG A 16 -14.12 -9.41 6.70
C ARG A 16 -13.39 -10.39 7.63
N GLN A 17 -12.06 -10.42 7.63
CA GLN A 17 -11.30 -11.32 8.51
C GLN A 17 -11.49 -10.97 9.99
N ILE A 18 -11.64 -9.69 10.33
CA ILE A 18 -12.01 -9.23 11.67
C ILE A 18 -13.42 -9.75 12.02
N ASN A 19 -14.41 -9.50 11.16
CA ASN A 19 -15.82 -9.88 11.40
C ASN A 19 -16.04 -11.39 11.52
N THR A 20 -15.17 -12.20 10.91
CA THR A 20 -15.23 -13.67 11.01
C THR A 20 -14.30 -14.26 12.07
N LEU A 21 -13.68 -13.42 12.90
CA LEU A 21 -12.72 -13.81 13.94
C LEU A 21 -11.63 -14.75 13.39
N TYR A 22 -11.16 -14.47 12.18
CA TYR A 22 -10.23 -15.32 11.45
C TYR A 22 -9.01 -15.70 12.28
N TYR A 23 -8.40 -14.71 12.95
CA TYR A 23 -7.17 -14.94 13.69
C TYR A 23 -7.38 -15.88 14.88
N GLU A 24 -8.50 -15.72 15.59
CA GLU A 24 -8.87 -16.60 16.71
C GLU A 24 -9.16 -18.01 16.22
N ARG A 25 -9.89 -18.16 15.10
CA ARG A 25 -10.13 -19.45 14.45
C ARG A 25 -8.84 -20.10 13.98
N LEU A 26 -7.89 -19.32 13.46
CA LEU A 26 -6.60 -19.82 13.01
C LEU A 26 -5.76 -20.35 14.17
N LEU A 27 -5.79 -19.70 15.33
CA LEU A 27 -5.06 -20.14 16.52
C LEU A 27 -5.68 -21.39 17.15
N THR A 28 -7.02 -21.45 17.20
CA THR A 28 -7.79 -22.50 17.90
C THR A 28 -8.12 -23.72 17.05
N SER A 29 -8.13 -23.60 15.72
CA SER A 29 -8.41 -24.72 14.82
C SER A 29 -7.28 -25.75 14.81
N ARG A 30 -7.67 -27.03 14.83
CA ARG A 30 -6.76 -28.16 14.56
C ARG A 30 -6.34 -28.22 13.09
N ASP A 31 -7.20 -27.75 12.19
CA ASP A 31 -6.95 -27.67 10.76
C ASP A 31 -6.78 -26.20 10.35
N ARG A 32 -5.55 -25.69 10.49
CA ARG A 32 -5.16 -24.34 10.07
C ARG A 32 -5.13 -24.16 8.55
N PRO A 33 -4.65 -25.15 7.75
CA PRO A 33 -4.72 -25.08 6.30
C PRO A 33 -6.13 -24.83 5.77
N ALA A 34 -7.15 -25.52 6.29
CA ALA A 34 -8.53 -25.30 5.87
C ALA A 34 -9.04 -23.89 6.16
N VAL A 35 -8.70 -23.32 7.32
CA VAL A 35 -9.06 -21.93 7.68
C VAL A 35 -8.40 -20.93 6.74
N LYS A 36 -7.12 -21.14 6.41
CA LYS A 36 -6.41 -20.31 5.41
C LYS A 36 -7.05 -20.41 4.04
N GLN A 37 -7.38 -21.61 3.59
CA GLN A 37 -8.00 -21.83 2.28
C GLN A 37 -9.38 -21.18 2.17
N GLU A 38 -10.20 -21.28 3.22
CA GLU A 38 -11.51 -20.62 3.29
C GLU A 38 -11.38 -19.10 3.18
N ALA A 39 -10.46 -18.51 3.95
CA ALA A 39 -10.19 -17.08 3.91
C ALA A 39 -9.75 -16.63 2.51
N THR A 40 -8.79 -17.32 1.89
CA THR A 40 -8.32 -17.02 0.53
C THR A 40 -9.47 -17.11 -0.48
N THR A 41 -10.27 -18.17 -0.44
CA THR A 41 -11.40 -18.38 -1.35
C THR A 41 -12.44 -17.27 -1.22
N ASN A 42 -12.71 -16.83 0.01
CA ASN A 42 -13.70 -15.78 0.25
C ASN A 42 -13.16 -14.37 -0.05
N ILE A 43 -11.85 -14.14 0.12
CA ILE A 43 -11.21 -12.89 -0.30
C ILE A 43 -11.23 -12.75 -1.83
N GLN A 44 -11.01 -13.84 -2.58
CA GLN A 44 -11.10 -13.82 -4.05
C GLN A 44 -12.49 -13.39 -4.55
N LYS A 45 -13.56 -13.65 -3.78
CA LYS A 45 -14.91 -13.16 -4.10
C LYS A 45 -15.09 -11.67 -3.87
N LEU A 46 -14.21 -11.04 -3.09
CA LEU A 46 -14.17 -9.60 -2.85
C LEU A 46 -13.35 -8.85 -3.90
N ASN A 47 -12.89 -9.52 -4.96
CA ASN A 47 -12.03 -8.92 -5.99
C ASN A 47 -12.55 -7.56 -6.45
N ALA A 48 -11.61 -6.62 -6.54
CA ALA A 48 -11.88 -5.24 -6.91
C ALA A 48 -12.58 -5.20 -8.26
N HIS A 49 -13.77 -4.61 -8.30
CA HIS A 49 -14.41 -4.32 -9.56
C HIS A 49 -13.61 -3.18 -10.21
N PRO A 50 -13.45 -3.12 -11.54
CA PRO A 50 -12.85 -1.96 -12.23
C PRO A 50 -13.50 -0.60 -11.86
N ARG A 51 -14.68 -0.62 -11.23
CA ARG A 51 -15.41 0.56 -10.77
C ARG A 51 -14.90 1.07 -9.42
N ASP A 52 -14.18 0.27 -8.63
CA ASP A 52 -13.54 0.68 -7.39
C ASP A 52 -12.43 1.74 -7.63
N PHE A 53 -11.85 1.79 -8.83
CA PHE A 53 -10.89 2.84 -9.24
C PHE A 53 -11.54 4.22 -9.49
N ARG A 54 -12.87 4.29 -9.48
CA ARG A 54 -13.63 5.55 -9.54
C ARG A 54 -14.05 6.04 -8.15
N ASP A 55 -13.37 5.58 -7.10
CA ASP A 55 -13.53 6.15 -5.77
C ASP A 55 -13.21 7.66 -5.83
N PRO A 56 -14.12 8.56 -5.38
CA PRO A 56 -13.88 9.99 -5.39
C PRO A 56 -12.57 10.40 -4.72
N VAL A 57 -12.16 9.70 -3.67
CA VAL A 57 -10.90 9.95 -2.95
C VAL A 57 -9.69 9.62 -3.82
N MET A 58 -9.75 8.52 -4.58
CA MET A 58 -8.70 8.16 -5.53
C MET A 58 -8.62 9.15 -6.69
N LEU A 59 -9.77 9.63 -7.17
CA LEU A 59 -9.84 10.62 -8.23
C LEU A 59 -9.26 11.97 -7.79
N GLU A 60 -9.56 12.39 -6.57
CA GLU A 60 -8.99 13.58 -5.93
C GLU A 60 -7.46 13.46 -5.79
N PHE A 61 -6.97 12.30 -5.32
CA PHE A 61 -5.54 12.02 -5.23
C PHE A 61 -4.82 12.10 -6.58
N LEU A 62 -5.46 11.61 -7.65
CA LEU A 62 -4.95 11.70 -9.02
C LEU A 62 -5.10 13.10 -9.64
N GLY A 63 -5.63 14.08 -8.91
CA GLY A 63 -5.80 15.46 -9.37
C GLY A 63 -7.00 15.65 -10.31
N SER A 64 -7.92 14.70 -10.38
CA SER A 64 -9.13 14.76 -11.21
C SER A 64 -10.39 14.98 -10.36
N THR A 65 -11.00 16.16 -10.45
CA THR A 65 -12.20 16.51 -9.66
C THR A 65 -13.52 16.10 -10.33
N ASN A 66 -13.49 15.64 -11.58
CA ASN A 66 -14.68 15.32 -12.36
C ASN A 66 -14.86 13.79 -12.54
N ALA A 67 -15.55 13.17 -11.58
CA ALA A 67 -15.88 11.75 -11.59
C ALA A 67 -16.85 11.31 -12.71
N GLY A 68 -17.48 12.26 -13.40
CA GLY A 68 -18.56 11.98 -14.37
C GLY A 68 -18.11 11.54 -15.77
N SER A 69 -16.88 11.84 -16.19
CA SER A 69 -16.43 11.59 -17.58
C SER A 69 -14.93 11.31 -17.75
N THR A 70 -14.22 10.96 -16.68
CA THR A 70 -12.81 10.60 -16.77
C THR A 70 -12.65 9.33 -17.61
N GLN A 71 -12.06 9.47 -18.80
CA GLN A 71 -11.67 8.35 -19.65
C GLN A 71 -10.54 7.57 -18.97
N GLU A 72 -10.53 6.25 -19.12
CA GLU A 72 -9.52 5.38 -18.49
C GLU A 72 -8.09 5.80 -18.85
N THR A 73 -7.87 6.26 -20.08
CA THR A 73 -6.58 6.82 -20.53
C THR A 73 -6.12 7.99 -19.68
N ASN A 74 -7.02 8.89 -19.26
CA ASN A 74 -6.66 10.03 -18.42
C ASN A 74 -6.30 9.59 -17.00
N LEU A 75 -6.98 8.57 -16.46
CA LEU A 75 -6.65 7.99 -15.16
C LEU A 75 -5.29 7.31 -15.17
N GLU A 76 -4.99 6.56 -16.23
CA GLU A 76 -3.69 5.92 -16.42
C GLU A 76 -2.56 6.96 -16.49
N GLN A 77 -2.73 8.02 -17.30
CA GLN A 77 -1.73 9.07 -17.40
C GLN A 77 -1.52 9.81 -16.07
N ALA A 78 -2.60 10.12 -15.34
CA ALA A 78 -2.50 10.74 -14.03
C ALA A 78 -1.77 9.83 -13.02
N LEU A 79 -2.04 8.52 -13.05
CA LEU A 79 -1.36 7.54 -12.20
C LEU A 79 0.13 7.44 -12.52
N ILE A 80 0.49 7.36 -13.82
CA ILE A 80 1.88 7.34 -14.27
C ILE A 80 2.62 8.59 -13.80
N HIS A 81 2.02 9.77 -13.98
CA HIS A 81 2.61 11.04 -13.56
C HIS A 81 2.87 11.07 -12.05
N GLN A 82 1.89 10.63 -11.24
CA GLN A 82 2.04 10.60 -9.78
C GLN A 82 3.12 9.63 -9.33
N LEU A 83 3.20 8.44 -9.94
CA LEU A 83 4.27 7.48 -9.66
C LEU A 83 5.65 8.00 -10.06
N GLN A 84 5.77 8.67 -11.21
CA GLN A 84 7.03 9.28 -11.64
C GLN A 84 7.50 10.37 -10.67
N ALA A 85 6.60 11.28 -10.26
CA ALA A 85 6.91 12.32 -9.28
C ALA A 85 7.36 11.71 -7.94
N PHE A 86 6.65 10.68 -7.46
CA PHE A 86 6.99 9.97 -6.23
C PHE A 86 8.38 9.30 -6.30
N LEU A 87 8.71 8.63 -7.41
CA LEU A 87 10.02 8.00 -7.59
C LEU A 87 11.16 9.03 -7.61
N LEU A 88 10.97 10.17 -8.28
CA LEU A 88 11.95 11.27 -8.27
C LEU A 88 12.15 11.85 -6.87
N GLU A 89 11.06 12.01 -6.11
CA GLU A 89 11.13 12.48 -4.73
C GLU A 89 11.89 11.49 -3.83
N LEU A 90 11.67 10.19 -4.01
CA LEU A 90 12.42 9.15 -3.29
C LEU A 90 13.91 9.20 -3.60
N GLU A 91 14.29 9.36 -4.87
CA GLU A 91 15.69 9.51 -5.25
C GLU A 91 16.33 10.76 -4.66
N LEU A 92 15.60 11.89 -4.66
CA LEU A 92 16.06 13.14 -4.08
C LEU A 92 16.28 12.99 -2.56
N ARG A 93 15.30 12.42 -1.84
CA ARG A 93 15.42 12.14 -0.40
C ARG A 93 16.59 11.21 -0.10
N ALA A 94 16.80 10.18 -0.90
CA ALA A 94 17.94 9.26 -0.74
C ALA A 94 19.30 9.93 -1.02
N LYS A 95 19.37 10.85 -1.99
CA LYS A 95 20.58 11.65 -2.23
C LYS A 95 20.87 12.58 -1.05
N LEU A 96 19.84 13.30 -0.58
CA LEU A 96 19.98 14.21 0.56
C LEU A 96 20.43 13.48 1.83
N GLY A 97 19.88 12.30 2.10
CA GLY A 97 20.29 11.48 3.24
C GLY A 97 21.76 11.01 3.17
N ARG A 98 22.24 10.65 1.96
CA ARG A 98 23.66 10.30 1.76
C ARG A 98 24.60 11.50 1.95
N GLU A 99 24.17 12.67 1.51
CA GLU A 99 24.95 13.90 1.68
C GLU A 99 25.03 14.31 3.16
N GLN A 100 23.93 14.21 3.91
CA GLN A 100 23.91 14.46 5.35
C GLN A 100 24.85 13.51 6.11
N ALA A 101 24.80 12.21 5.81
CA ALA A 101 25.69 11.22 6.44
C ALA A 101 27.18 11.51 6.16
N ALA A 102 27.52 11.88 4.92
CA ALA A 102 28.89 12.23 4.55
C ALA A 102 29.39 13.52 5.24
N ILE A 103 28.50 14.47 5.51
CA ILE A 103 28.82 15.70 6.26
C ILE A 103 29.08 15.38 7.74
N GLU A 104 28.27 14.52 8.37
CA GLU A 104 28.46 14.12 9.77
C GLU A 104 29.77 13.37 9.99
N GLU A 105 30.13 12.41 9.11
CA GLU A 105 31.39 11.68 9.17
C GLU A 105 32.60 12.64 9.06
N ARG A 106 32.53 13.60 8.15
CA ARG A 106 33.59 14.59 7.93
C ARG A 106 33.71 15.62 9.06
N LEU A 107 32.65 15.87 9.81
CA LEU A 107 32.68 16.74 11.00
C LEU A 107 33.25 16.00 12.22
N LEU A 108 33.00 14.69 12.35
CA LEU A 108 33.58 13.85 13.42
C LEU A 108 35.10 13.71 13.27
N ASP A 109 35.60 13.60 12.04
CA ASP A 109 37.04 13.54 11.74
C ASP A 109 37.81 14.86 11.98
N GLN A 110 37.10 15.97 12.22
CA GLN A 110 37.69 17.29 12.44
C GLN A 110 37.82 17.68 13.93
N VAL A 111 37.41 16.84 14.88
CA VAL A 111 37.56 17.10 16.32
C VAL A 111 38.94 16.62 16.79
N PRO A 112 39.86 17.51 17.20
CA PRO A 112 41.14 17.08 17.77
C PRO A 112 40.95 16.50 19.18
N LEU A 113 41.83 15.57 19.57
CA LEU A 113 41.91 14.94 20.91
C LEU A 113 41.97 15.97 22.05
#